data_AF-A0A2N5A299-F1
#
_entry.id   AF-A0A2N5A299-F1
#
_cell.length_a   1.000
_cell.length_b   1.000
_cell.length_c   1.000
_cell.angle_alpha   90.00
_cell.angle_beta   90.00
_cell.angle_gamma   90.00
#
_symmetry.space_group_name_H-M   'P 1'
#
loop_
_entity.id
_entity.type
_entity.pdbx_description
1 polymer ?
#
loop_
_entity_poly.entity_id
_entity_poly.type
_entity_poly.pdbx_seq_one_letter_code
_entity_poly.pdbx_strand_id
1 'polypeptide(L)'
;LGNAEGDAALEITLSGPTLKFNTAVQAVICGAPLTVTLDGAGQDMNCVFTIPAGATLRLGAINGPGVRSYLCLRGGIQVPGYLGSKSTFTLGQFGGHGGRALRAGDVLHLAPLVETGEGAALPAGLRTALTDVRTLRVIYGPHGAPEFFAPAYMA
;
A
#
# COMPACT_ATOMS: atom_id res chain seq x y z
N LEU A 1 -10.33 6.74 6.49
CA LEU A 1 -11.09 6.44 5.25
C LEU A 1 -12.41 5.71 5.48
N GLY A 2 -12.58 4.93 6.55
CA GLY A 2 -13.85 4.21 6.80
C GLY A 2 -14.13 3.09 5.78
N ASN A 3 -13.09 2.58 5.13
CA ASN A 3 -13.19 1.44 4.23
C ASN A 3 -13.44 0.15 5.02
N ALA A 4 -14.03 -0.84 4.37
CA ALA A 4 -14.04 -2.20 4.90
C ALA A 4 -12.63 -2.80 4.83
N GLU A 5 -12.31 -3.76 5.71
CA GLU A 5 -10.99 -4.39 5.78
C GLU A 5 -10.55 -5.06 4.46
N GLY A 6 -11.51 -5.54 3.65
CA GLY A 6 -11.26 -6.17 2.36
C GLY A 6 -11.22 -5.24 1.14
N ASP A 7 -11.30 -3.91 1.33
CA ASP A 7 -11.22 -2.97 0.22
C ASP A 7 -9.79 -2.89 -0.33
N ALA A 8 -9.68 -3.01 -1.66
CA ALA A 8 -8.38 -3.05 -2.30
C ALA A 8 -7.67 -1.68 -2.23
N ALA A 9 -6.40 -1.72 -1.86
CA ALA A 9 -5.46 -0.61 -1.91
C ALA A 9 -4.31 -0.94 -2.88
N LEU A 10 -3.52 0.07 -3.24
CA LEU A 10 -2.34 -0.13 -4.06
C LEU A 10 -1.09 -0.25 -3.17
N GLU A 11 -0.43 -1.40 -3.22
CA GLU A 11 0.92 -1.58 -2.67
C GLU A 11 1.97 -0.97 -3.60
N ILE A 12 2.87 -0.18 -3.03
CA ILE A 12 3.98 0.51 -3.71
C ILE A 12 5.27 -0.02 -3.12
N THR A 13 6.18 -0.51 -3.97
CA THR A 13 7.48 -1.04 -3.55
C THR A 13 8.60 -0.15 -4.08
N LEU A 14 9.44 0.37 -3.19
CA LEU A 14 10.58 1.27 -3.44
C LEU A 14 10.25 2.63 -4.06
N SER A 15 9.47 2.69 -5.14
CA SER A 15 9.10 3.93 -5.82
C SER A 15 7.67 3.89 -6.31
N GLY A 16 6.96 5.00 -6.14
CA GLY A 16 5.55 5.14 -6.47
C GLY A 16 5.26 5.54 -7.92
N PRO A 17 4.00 5.34 -8.35
CA PRO A 17 3.53 5.77 -9.66
C PRO A 17 3.20 7.27 -9.70
N THR A 18 2.97 7.77 -10.92
CA THR A 18 2.21 9.00 -11.18
C THR A 18 0.83 8.60 -11.68
N LEU A 19 -0.22 9.08 -11.02
CA LEU A 19 -1.61 8.69 -11.26
C LEU A 19 -2.44 9.92 -11.61
N LYS A 20 -3.16 9.86 -12.73
CA LYS A 20 -4.18 10.85 -13.10
C LYS A 20 -5.53 10.38 -12.60
N PHE A 21 -6.22 11.22 -11.82
CA PHE A 21 -7.55 10.91 -11.31
C PHE A 21 -8.61 11.53 -12.21
N ASN A 22 -9.47 10.71 -12.80
CA ASN A 22 -10.57 11.18 -13.65
C ASN A 22 -11.83 11.54 -12.85
N THR A 23 -11.87 11.13 -11.57
CA THR A 23 -12.96 11.39 -10.63
C THR A 23 -12.38 11.91 -9.32
N ALA A 24 -13.15 12.70 -8.57
CA ALA A 24 -12.75 13.11 -7.24
C ALA A 24 -12.78 11.91 -6.26
N VAL A 25 -11.82 11.85 -5.33
CA VAL A 25 -11.72 10.76 -4.35
C VAL A 25 -11.01 11.23 -3.08
N GLN A 26 -11.27 10.58 -1.94
CA GLN A 26 -10.45 10.75 -0.74
C GLN A 26 -9.38 9.67 -0.65
N ALA A 27 -8.16 10.05 -0.30
CA ALA A 27 -7.01 9.18 -0.25
C ALA A 27 -6.29 9.28 1.10
N VAL A 28 -5.55 8.23 1.44
CA VAL A 28 -4.49 8.27 2.45
C VAL A 28 -3.32 7.43 1.96
N ILE A 29 -2.09 7.89 2.23
CA ILE A 29 -0.87 7.10 2.01
C ILE A 29 -0.29 6.72 3.37
N CYS A 30 -0.03 5.44 3.58
CA CYS A 30 0.58 4.90 4.81
C CYS A 30 1.82 4.05 4.48
N GLY A 31 2.57 3.64 5.51
CA GLY A 31 3.73 2.75 5.37
C GLY A 31 5.05 3.52 5.34
N ALA A 32 6.00 3.06 4.54
CA ALA A 32 7.33 3.65 4.45
C ALA A 32 7.26 5.12 3.96
N PRO A 33 8.11 6.02 4.49
CA PRO A 33 8.09 7.43 4.09
C PRO A 33 8.43 7.59 2.60
N LEU A 34 7.62 8.37 1.88
CA LEU A 34 7.90 8.81 0.51
C LEU A 34 7.33 10.21 0.28
N THR A 35 7.86 10.92 -0.72
CA THR A 35 7.32 12.22 -1.12
C THR A 35 5.97 12.04 -1.84
N VAL A 36 4.92 12.67 -1.32
CA VAL A 36 3.59 12.71 -1.95
C VAL A 36 3.33 14.12 -2.46
N THR A 37 3.01 14.28 -3.75
CA THR A 37 2.57 15.56 -4.30
C THR A 37 1.28 15.42 -5.10
N LEU A 38 0.40 16.41 -4.96
CA LEU A 38 -0.84 16.55 -5.70
C LEU A 38 -0.77 17.84 -6.52
N ASP A 39 -0.72 17.72 -7.85
CA ASP A 39 -0.47 18.83 -8.78
C ASP A 39 0.73 19.71 -8.37
N GLY A 40 1.76 19.08 -7.82
CA GLY A 40 3.00 19.74 -7.36
C GLY A 40 2.98 20.20 -5.89
N ALA A 41 1.82 20.27 -5.24
CA ALA A 41 1.71 20.62 -3.82
C ALA A 41 1.94 19.39 -2.92
N GLY A 42 2.82 19.51 -1.93
CA GLY A 42 3.11 18.44 -0.97
C GLY A 42 1.88 18.02 -0.16
N GLN A 43 1.76 16.73 0.13
CA GLN A 43 0.70 16.15 0.96
C GLN A 43 1.30 15.33 2.10
N ASP A 44 0.63 15.34 3.25
CA ASP A 44 1.04 14.56 4.40
C ASP A 44 0.63 13.09 4.27
N MET A 45 1.56 12.19 4.59
CA MET A 45 1.24 10.78 4.80
C MET A 45 0.45 10.60 6.10
N ASN A 46 -0.30 9.50 6.18
CA ASN A 46 -1.12 9.10 7.32
C ASN A 46 -2.26 10.07 7.65
N CYS A 47 -2.57 11.01 6.77
CA CYS A 47 -3.69 11.95 6.85
C CYS A 47 -4.61 11.77 5.63
N VAL A 48 -5.92 11.82 5.85
CA VAL A 48 -6.88 11.80 4.75
C VAL A 48 -6.86 13.15 4.03
N PHE A 49 -6.70 13.13 2.71
CA PHE A 49 -6.81 14.31 1.85
C PHE A 49 -7.71 14.01 0.64
N THR A 50 -8.24 15.08 0.04
CA THR A 50 -9.12 15.00 -1.13
C THR A 50 -8.30 15.22 -2.40
N ILE A 51 -8.49 14.33 -3.38
CA ILE A 51 -7.93 14.43 -4.73
C ILE A 51 -9.07 14.90 -5.66
N PRO A 52 -8.99 16.10 -6.23
CA PRO A 52 -9.99 16.58 -7.19
C PRO A 52 -10.00 15.75 -8.49
N ALA A 53 -11.14 15.73 -9.18
CA ALA A 53 -11.20 15.21 -10.54
C ALA A 53 -10.26 16.03 -11.44
N GLY A 54 -9.49 15.35 -12.29
CA GLY A 54 -8.48 15.95 -13.14
C GLY A 54 -7.15 16.21 -12.45
N ALA A 55 -6.98 15.94 -11.16
CA ALA A 55 -5.70 16.14 -10.47
C ALA A 55 -4.71 14.99 -10.74
N THR A 56 -3.42 15.28 -10.57
CA THR A 56 -2.32 14.33 -10.73
C THR A 56 -1.64 14.10 -9.39
N LEU A 57 -1.70 12.86 -8.88
CA LEU A 57 -0.96 12.42 -7.71
C LEU A 57 0.37 11.82 -8.15
N ARG A 58 1.47 12.28 -7.56
CA ARG A 58 2.80 11.70 -7.75
C ARG A 58 3.31 11.17 -6.43
N LEU A 59 3.75 9.92 -6.45
CA LEU A 59 4.36 9.23 -5.32
C LEU A 59 5.83 8.99 -5.68
N GLY A 60 6.73 9.57 -4.88
CA GLY A 60 8.17 9.50 -5.11
C GLY A 60 8.80 8.16 -4.70
N ALA A 61 10.13 8.15 -4.67
CA ALA A 61 10.90 7.08 -4.06
C ALA A 61 10.75 7.11 -2.53
N ILE A 62 10.79 5.93 -1.91
CA ILE A 62 10.88 5.79 -0.46
C ILE A 62 12.21 6.39 -0.01
N ASN A 63 12.14 7.29 0.98
CA ASN A 63 13.27 8.10 1.45
C ASN A 63 13.50 7.99 2.96
N GLY A 64 13.18 6.82 3.53
CA GLY A 64 13.36 6.51 4.94
C GLY A 64 13.23 5.01 5.22
N PRO A 65 13.06 4.63 6.49
CA PRO A 65 12.95 3.22 6.87
C PRO A 65 11.77 2.50 6.21
N GLY A 66 12.03 1.29 5.70
CA GLY A 66 11.01 0.43 5.08
C GLY A 66 11.16 0.34 3.56
N VAL A 67 10.28 -0.44 2.94
CA VAL A 67 10.34 -0.76 1.50
C VAL A 67 8.99 -0.69 0.79
N ARG A 68 7.90 -0.54 1.56
CA ARG A 68 6.53 -0.53 1.04
C ARG A 68 5.69 0.59 1.64
N SER A 69 4.93 1.23 0.78
CA SER A 69 3.89 2.18 1.13
C SER A 69 2.59 1.77 0.47
N TYR A 70 1.47 2.28 0.96
CA TYR A 70 0.14 1.89 0.49
C TYR A 70 -0.68 3.13 0.19
N LEU A 71 -1.20 3.22 -1.03
CA LEU A 71 -2.22 4.20 -1.38
C LEU A 71 -3.60 3.56 -1.20
N CYS A 72 -4.33 4.06 -0.21
CA CYS A 72 -5.71 3.66 0.04
C CYS A 72 -6.65 4.76 -0.48
N LEU A 73 -7.73 4.35 -1.14
CA LEU A 73 -8.77 5.23 -1.68
C LEU A 73 -10.09 4.92 -1.00
N ARG A 74 -10.92 5.93 -0.70
CA ARG A 74 -12.24 5.70 -0.10
C ARG A 74 -13.10 4.82 -1.00
N GLY A 75 -13.64 3.74 -0.45
CA GLY A 75 -14.39 2.71 -1.20
C GLY A 75 -13.53 1.70 -1.97
N GLY A 76 -12.21 1.82 -1.89
CA GLY A 76 -11.26 0.89 -2.49
C GLY A 76 -11.17 0.94 -4.02
N ILE A 77 -10.22 0.19 -4.56
CA ILE A 77 -10.05 -0.01 -6.00
C ILE A 77 -11.00 -1.13 -6.47
N GLN A 78 -11.71 -0.90 -7.57
CA GLN A 78 -12.58 -1.90 -8.17
C GLN A 78 -11.76 -2.88 -9.02
N VAL A 79 -11.60 -4.09 -8.50
CA VAL A 79 -11.00 -5.24 -9.16
C VAL A 79 -11.88 -6.47 -8.88
N PRO A 80 -11.91 -7.47 -9.78
CA PRO A 80 -12.68 -8.68 -9.56
C PRO A 80 -12.16 -9.44 -8.34
N GLY A 81 -13.09 -10.04 -7.59
CA GLY A 81 -12.74 -11.01 -6.56
C GLY A 81 -12.27 -12.32 -7.20
N TYR A 82 -11.21 -12.91 -6.66
CA TYR A 82 -10.69 -14.21 -7.03
C TYR A 82 -10.34 -15.00 -5.77
N LEU A 83 -10.92 -16.19 -5.60
CA LEU A 83 -10.78 -17.01 -4.39
C LEU A 83 -11.06 -16.24 -3.09
N GLY A 84 -12.08 -15.37 -3.11
CA GLY A 84 -12.46 -14.55 -1.95
C GLY A 84 -11.56 -13.34 -1.66
N SER A 85 -10.58 -13.04 -2.52
CA SER A 85 -9.65 -11.91 -2.34
C SER A 85 -9.56 -11.02 -3.57
N LYS A 86 -9.09 -9.78 -3.38
CA LYS A 86 -8.73 -8.82 -4.43
C LYS A 86 -7.22 -8.71 -4.65
N SER A 87 -6.41 -9.44 -3.88
CA SER A 87 -4.94 -9.37 -3.94
C SER A 87 -4.39 -9.90 -5.27
N THR A 88 -3.26 -9.35 -5.70
CA THR A 88 -2.53 -9.81 -6.87
C THR A 88 -1.51 -10.88 -6.47
N PHE A 89 -1.56 -12.04 -7.11
CA PHE A 89 -0.49 -13.03 -7.05
C PHE A 89 0.28 -13.05 -8.36
N THR A 90 1.39 -12.31 -8.41
CA THR A 90 2.16 -12.08 -9.64
C THR A 90 2.80 -13.34 -10.22
N LEU A 91 3.25 -14.27 -9.36
CA LEU A 91 3.86 -15.52 -9.81
C LEU A 91 2.82 -16.45 -10.48
N GLY A 92 1.61 -16.54 -9.91
CA GLY A 92 0.51 -17.34 -10.47
C GLY A 92 -0.35 -16.58 -11.49
N GLN A 93 -0.07 -15.29 -11.71
CA GLN A 93 -0.72 -14.44 -12.70
C GLN A 93 -2.25 -14.30 -12.53
N PHE A 94 -2.74 -14.19 -11.30
CA PHE A 94 -4.17 -13.99 -11.02
C PHE A 94 -4.45 -12.98 -9.91
N GLY A 95 -5.71 -12.56 -9.82
CA GLY A 95 -6.18 -11.55 -8.87
C GLY A 95 -5.76 -10.11 -9.23
N GLY A 96 -6.24 -9.14 -8.45
CA GLY A 96 -5.99 -7.72 -8.67
C GLY A 96 -6.31 -7.25 -10.09
N HIS A 97 -5.43 -6.42 -10.66
CA HIS A 97 -5.57 -5.92 -12.03
C HIS A 97 -4.86 -6.83 -13.03
N GLY A 98 -5.61 -7.77 -13.60
CA GLY A 98 -5.10 -8.66 -14.65
C GLY A 98 -3.98 -9.61 -14.20
N GLY A 99 -3.87 -9.92 -12.91
CA GLY A 99 -2.89 -10.86 -12.38
C GLY A 99 -1.44 -10.36 -12.38
N ARG A 100 -1.21 -9.06 -12.56
CA ARG A 100 0.13 -8.50 -12.74
C ARG A 100 0.33 -7.18 -12.01
N ALA A 101 1.60 -6.74 -11.96
CA ALA A 101 1.92 -5.38 -11.59
C ALA A 101 1.29 -4.38 -12.59
N LEU A 102 0.94 -3.19 -12.08
CA LEU A 102 0.43 -2.10 -12.91
C LEU A 102 1.50 -1.64 -13.90
N ARG A 103 1.03 -1.16 -15.05
CA ARG A 103 1.84 -0.64 -16.15
C ARG A 103 1.32 0.74 -16.55
N ALA A 104 2.17 1.51 -17.20
CA ALA A 104 1.75 2.78 -17.80
C ALA A 104 0.59 2.55 -18.77
N GLY A 105 -0.46 3.37 -18.65
CA GLY A 105 -1.68 3.26 -19.45
C GLY A 105 -2.78 2.39 -18.84
N ASP A 106 -2.51 1.64 -17.76
CA ASP A 106 -3.58 0.93 -17.05
C ASP A 106 -4.61 1.91 -16.46
N VAL A 107 -5.88 1.51 -16.49
CA VAL A 107 -6.99 2.26 -15.90
C VAL A 107 -7.64 1.39 -14.82
N LEU A 108 -7.75 1.97 -13.63
CA LEU A 108 -8.40 1.35 -12.48
C LEU A 108 -9.72 2.08 -12.19
N HIS A 109 -10.77 1.32 -11.95
CA HIS A 109 -12.09 1.87 -11.65
C HIS A 109 -12.26 2.09 -10.15
N LEU A 110 -13.03 3.12 -9.81
CA LEU A 110 -13.39 3.50 -8.45
C LEU A 110 -14.90 3.63 -8.36
N ALA A 111 -15.47 3.35 -7.19
CA ALA A 111 -16.84 3.72 -6.92
C ALA A 111 -16.97 5.26 -6.87
N PRO A 112 -18.11 5.84 -7.27
CA PRO A 112 -18.37 7.27 -7.09
C PRO A 112 -18.19 7.68 -5.62
N LEU A 113 -17.62 8.86 -5.40
CA LEU A 113 -17.49 9.42 -4.06
C LEU A 113 -18.87 9.89 -3.57
N VAL A 114 -19.47 9.16 -2.63
CA VAL A 114 -20.81 9.47 -2.09
C VAL A 114 -20.73 10.36 -0.85
N GLU A 115 -19.71 10.17 -0.01
CA GLU A 115 -19.53 10.90 1.25
C GLU A 115 -18.07 11.27 1.45
N THR A 116 -17.82 12.44 2.02
CA THR A 116 -16.49 12.92 2.39
C THR A 116 -16.35 13.04 3.91
N GLY A 117 -15.19 12.66 4.44
CA GLY A 117 -14.75 13.01 5.79
C GLY A 117 -13.36 13.58 5.75
N GLU A 118 -13.16 14.82 6.20
CA GLU A 118 -11.86 15.50 6.12
C GLU A 118 -11.04 15.35 7.40
N GLY A 119 -9.72 15.48 7.28
CA GLY A 119 -8.81 15.69 8.42
C GLY A 119 -8.57 14.50 9.34
N ALA A 120 -9.16 13.33 9.08
CA ALA A 120 -8.87 12.13 9.85
C ALA A 120 -7.41 11.70 9.64
N ALA A 121 -6.66 11.63 10.74
CA ALA A 121 -5.25 11.21 10.73
C ALA A 121 -5.07 9.92 11.53
N LEU A 122 -4.12 9.07 11.11
CA LEU A 122 -3.71 7.91 11.88
C LEU A 122 -3.07 8.39 13.19
N PRO A 123 -3.59 7.98 14.36
CA PRO A 123 -3.01 8.33 15.65
C PRO A 123 -1.54 7.97 15.73
N ALA A 124 -0.72 8.84 16.32
CA ALA A 124 0.73 8.64 16.38
C ALA A 124 1.14 7.31 17.02
N GLY A 125 0.42 6.85 18.06
CA GLY A 125 0.67 5.57 18.72
C GLY A 125 0.39 4.33 17.86
N LEU A 126 -0.30 4.47 16.73
CA LEU A 126 -0.53 3.39 15.77
C LEU A 126 0.46 3.43 14.60
N ARG A 127 1.38 4.39 14.57
CA ARG A 127 2.42 4.50 13.54
C ARG A 127 3.62 3.66 13.98
N THR A 128 3.94 2.64 13.21
CA THR A 128 5.10 1.79 13.49
C THR A 128 6.40 2.51 13.12
N ALA A 129 7.24 2.79 14.11
CA ALA A 129 8.61 3.22 13.87
C ALA A 129 9.47 2.01 13.46
N LEU A 130 10.21 2.15 12.37
CA LEU A 130 11.09 1.10 11.87
C LEU A 130 12.54 1.50 12.13
N THR A 131 13.17 0.84 13.09
CA THR A 131 14.60 1.03 13.41
C THR A 131 15.50 0.35 12.38
N ASP A 132 16.76 0.78 12.32
CA ASP A 132 17.78 0.24 11.41
C ASP A 132 18.05 -1.24 11.68
N VAL A 133 18.25 -1.59 12.96
CA VAL A 133 18.36 -2.97 13.41
C VAL A 133 17.00 -3.43 13.94
N ARG A 134 16.54 -4.59 13.47
CA ARG A 134 15.27 -5.18 13.89
C ARG A 134 15.51 -6.58 14.41
N THR A 135 14.98 -6.83 15.61
CA THR A 135 14.92 -8.17 16.17
C THR A 135 13.58 -8.78 15.81
N LEU A 136 13.60 -9.90 15.08
CA LEU A 136 12.40 -10.64 14.71
C LEU A 136 12.29 -11.88 15.58
N ARG A 137 11.16 -12.04 16.27
CA ARG A 137 10.84 -13.29 16.94
C ARG A 137 10.41 -14.31 15.90
N VAL A 138 11.11 -15.44 15.86
CA VAL A 138 10.80 -16.58 14.99
C VAL A 138 10.30 -17.76 15.82
N ILE A 139 9.47 -18.61 15.22
CA ILE A 139 9.15 -19.93 15.76
C ILE A 139 10.10 -20.91 15.08
N TYR A 140 10.77 -21.72 15.88
CA TYR A 140 11.74 -22.69 15.40
C TYR A 140 11.06 -23.81 14.58
N GLY A 141 11.73 -24.27 13.52
CA GLY A 141 11.28 -25.41 12.71
C GLY A 141 10.68 -25.05 11.33
N PRO A 142 10.19 -26.05 10.59
CA PRO A 142 10.19 -27.47 10.95
C PRO A 142 11.59 -28.12 10.84
N HIS A 143 12.50 -27.56 10.03
CA HIS A 143 13.78 -28.18 9.69
C HIS A 143 15.00 -27.53 10.35
N GLY A 144 14.82 -26.57 11.26
CA GLY A 144 15.90 -26.25 12.19
C GLY A 144 16.09 -27.48 13.07
N ALA A 145 16.99 -28.38 12.72
CA ALA A 145 17.20 -29.59 13.48
C ALA A 145 18.59 -30.17 13.17
N PRO A 146 19.22 -30.90 14.11
CA PRO A 146 20.57 -31.43 13.94
C PRO A 146 20.75 -32.34 12.72
N GLU A 147 19.66 -32.93 12.20
CA GLU A 147 19.69 -33.79 11.01
C GLU A 147 19.97 -32.99 9.73
N PHE A 148 19.66 -31.69 9.71
CA PHE A 148 19.84 -30.81 8.56
C PHE A 148 20.95 -29.77 8.77
N PHE A 149 21.20 -29.37 10.02
CA PHE A 149 22.15 -28.30 10.34
C PHE A 149 23.11 -28.72 11.44
N ALA A 150 24.39 -28.37 11.27
CA ALA A 150 25.37 -28.50 12.34
C ALA A 150 24.97 -27.60 13.53
N PRO A 151 25.20 -28.02 14.80
CA PRO A 151 24.84 -27.24 15.98
C PRO A 151 25.35 -25.80 15.98
N ALA A 152 26.56 -25.56 15.47
CA ALA A 152 27.16 -24.23 15.39
C ALA A 152 26.41 -23.26 14.44
N TYR A 153 25.55 -23.79 13.55
CA TYR A 153 24.75 -23.00 12.62
C TYR A 153 23.34 -22.69 13.15
N MET A 154 22.94 -23.33 14.25
CA MET A 154 21.63 -23.15 14.89
C MET A 154 21.70 -22.30 16.16
N ALA A 155 22.91 -22.01 16.66
CA ALA A 155 23.19 -21.27 17.89
C ALA A 155 23.00 -19.75 17.72
#